data_AF-A0A183EEH7-F1
#
_entry.id   AF-A0A183EEH7-F1
#
_cell.length_a   1.000
_cell.length_b   1.000
_cell.length_c   1.000
_cell.angle_alpha   90.00
_cell.angle_beta   90.00
_cell.angle_gamma   90.00
#
_symmetry.space_group_name_H-M   'P 1'
#
loop_
_entity.id
_entity.type
_entity.pdbx_description
1 polymer ?
#
loop_
_entity_poly.entity_id
_entity_poly.type
_entity_poly.pdbx_seq_one_letter_code
_entity_poly.pdbx_strand_id
1 'polypeptide(L)'
;MIRIWDCFLLEGTKVLFRFAIAVLSIHESEVLRRTDTISVIKILKASVRLTYDHEGLCNLAFDNTQPFPSRSEIERKQKWYLDLLRERLSRKKQLRHAFASITVGKSGYPTIELVAFSTEQEGSGFVCAGDQSTGFIMRLNLADGASIMQKLEMQFDCKILSMVIRENQIAYVSLLSGTILWELKVPDCALKLLYHDGILYAALANGILTIIE
;
A
#
# COMPACT_ATOMS: atom_id res chain seq x y z
N MET A 1 21.32 20.00 -21.59
CA MET A 1 20.39 18.84 -21.65
C MET A 1 20.64 17.88 -22.83
N ILE A 2 21.06 18.34 -24.01
CA ILE A 2 21.26 17.46 -25.20
C ILE A 2 22.38 16.42 -25.01
N ARG A 3 23.48 16.76 -24.32
CA ARG A 3 24.68 15.91 -24.21
C ARG A 3 24.50 14.57 -23.45
N ILE A 4 23.66 14.51 -22.41
CA ILE A 4 23.49 13.26 -21.62
C ILE A 4 22.74 12.21 -22.44
N TRP A 5 21.73 12.65 -23.20
CA TRP A 5 20.95 11.77 -24.07
C TRP A 5 21.78 11.27 -25.24
N ASP A 6 22.65 12.09 -25.81
CA ASP A 6 23.59 11.66 -26.85
C ASP A 6 24.52 10.56 -26.33
N CYS A 7 25.12 10.77 -25.15
CA CYS A 7 25.94 9.75 -24.49
C CYS A 7 25.13 8.49 -24.18
N PHE A 8 23.90 8.63 -23.67
CA PHE A 8 23.02 7.49 -23.35
C PHE A 8 22.66 6.66 -24.58
N LEU A 9 22.35 7.31 -25.71
CA LEU A 9 22.03 6.61 -26.95
C LEU A 9 23.24 5.87 -27.53
N LEU A 10 24.45 6.38 -27.32
CA LEU A 10 25.69 5.75 -27.77
C LEU A 10 26.17 4.60 -26.86
N GLU A 11 26.26 4.87 -25.55
CA GLU A 11 26.91 3.99 -24.56
C GLU A 11 25.90 3.16 -23.74
N GLY A 12 24.61 3.49 -23.84
CA GLY A 12 23.49 2.80 -23.20
C GLY A 12 23.20 3.22 -21.76
N THR A 13 22.46 2.38 -21.05
CA THR A 13 21.93 2.65 -19.70
C THR A 13 22.99 2.90 -18.63
N LYS A 14 24.23 2.43 -18.83
CA LYS A 14 25.35 2.69 -17.92
C LYS A 14 25.62 4.20 -17.72
N VAL A 15 25.31 5.02 -18.72
CA VAL A 15 25.49 6.47 -18.67
C VAL A 15 24.63 7.11 -17.58
N LEU A 16 23.37 6.66 -17.43
CA LEU A 16 22.49 7.19 -16.38
C LEU A 16 23.05 6.91 -14.99
N PHE A 17 23.63 5.73 -14.78
CA PHE A 17 24.27 5.39 -13.51
C PHE A 17 25.53 6.23 -13.24
N ARG A 18 26.33 6.50 -14.28
CA ARG A 18 27.51 7.39 -14.16
C ARG A 18 27.13 8.79 -13.73
N PHE A 19 26.17 9.40 -14.43
CA PHE A 19 25.70 10.74 -14.09
C PHE A 19 25.01 10.79 -12.73
N ALA A 20 24.24 9.77 -12.35
CA ALA A 20 23.65 9.69 -11.02
C ALA A 20 24.72 9.67 -9.91
N ILE A 21 25.78 8.86 -10.09
CA ILE A 21 26.89 8.81 -9.13
C ILE A 21 27.65 10.13 -9.09
N ALA A 22 27.92 10.76 -10.24
CA ALA A 22 28.59 12.05 -10.29
C ALA A 22 27.81 13.14 -9.52
N VAL A 23 26.48 13.22 -9.69
CA VAL A 23 25.63 14.16 -8.93
C VAL A 23 25.66 13.86 -7.43
N LEU A 24 25.65 12.58 -7.05
CA LEU A 24 25.77 12.16 -5.66
C LEU A 24 27.12 12.55 -5.06
N SER A 25 28.21 12.37 -5.79
CA SER A 25 29.56 12.75 -5.35
C SER A 25 29.70 14.26 -5.12
N ILE A 26 29.08 15.10 -5.95
CA ILE A 26 29.08 16.57 -5.75
C ILE A 26 28.43 16.96 -4.41
N HIS A 27 27.38 16.24 -4.01
CA HIS A 27 26.57 16.57 -2.83
C HIS A 27 26.76 15.57 -1.68
N GLU A 28 27.84 14.78 -1.71
CA GLU A 28 28.04 13.67 -0.78
C GLU A 28 27.99 14.12 0.68
N SER A 29 28.75 15.17 1.01
CA SER A 29 28.80 15.70 2.38
C SER A 29 27.45 16.22 2.87
N GLU A 30 26.62 16.74 1.95
CA GLU A 30 25.30 17.25 2.28
C GLU A 30 24.30 16.10 2.50
N VAL A 31 24.39 15.03 1.71
CA VAL A 31 23.58 13.82 1.87
C VAL A 31 23.94 13.09 3.17
N LEU A 32 25.23 12.94 3.48
CA LEU A 32 25.71 12.24 4.68
C LEU A 32 25.32 12.96 5.98
N ARG A 33 25.07 14.27 5.94
CA ARG A 33 24.59 15.05 7.10
C ARG A 33 23.12 14.79 7.46
N ARG A 34 22.36 14.07 6.63
CA ARG A 34 20.93 13.83 6.84
C ARG A 34 20.71 12.46 7.46
N THR A 35 19.88 12.41 8.50
CA THR A 35 19.56 11.18 9.23
C THR A 35 18.21 10.59 8.84
N ASP A 36 17.32 11.39 8.25
CA ASP A 36 15.97 10.98 7.87
C ASP A 36 15.80 10.85 6.35
N THR A 37 15.07 9.81 5.94
CA THR A 37 14.84 9.48 4.53
C THR A 37 14.16 10.62 3.75
N ILE A 38 13.26 11.36 4.41
CA ILE A 38 12.51 12.45 3.77
C ILE A 38 13.46 13.59 3.39
N SER A 39 14.33 14.00 4.31
CA SER A 39 15.33 15.05 4.06
C SER A 39 16.37 14.62 3.04
N VAL A 40 16.79 13.34 3.05
CA VAL A 40 17.66 12.79 2.00
C VAL A 40 17.00 12.93 0.62
N ILE A 41 15.73 12.54 0.46
CA ILE A 41 15.03 12.68 -0.82
C ILE A 41 14.88 14.16 -1.21
N LYS A 42 14.56 15.04 -0.25
CA LYS A 42 14.41 16.48 -0.50
C LYS A 42 15.71 17.09 -0.99
N ILE A 43 16.84 16.73 -0.39
CA ILE A 43 18.14 17.26 -0.79
C ILE A 43 18.55 16.74 -2.16
N LEU A 44 18.40 15.45 -2.43
CA LEU A 44 18.71 14.88 -3.75
C LEU A 44 17.93 15.56 -4.87
N LYS A 45 16.62 15.82 -4.66
CA LYS A 45 15.79 16.57 -5.61
C LYS A 45 16.29 18.00 -5.81
N ALA A 46 16.79 18.65 -4.75
CA ALA A 46 17.34 19.99 -4.85
C ALA A 46 18.70 20.01 -5.56
N SER A 47 19.59 19.06 -5.25
CA SER A 47 20.90 18.88 -5.85
C SER A 47 20.84 18.79 -7.38
N VAL A 48 19.91 18.00 -7.92
CA VAL A 48 19.72 17.89 -9.38
C VAL A 48 19.32 19.24 -10.00
N ARG A 49 18.51 20.06 -9.31
CA ARG A 49 18.12 21.39 -9.81
C ARG A 49 19.25 22.41 -9.72
N LEU A 50 20.14 22.27 -8.74
CA LEU A 50 21.25 23.20 -8.48
C LEU A 50 22.49 22.89 -9.31
N THR A 51 22.56 21.71 -9.95
CA THR A 51 23.70 21.31 -10.79
C THR A 51 23.57 21.95 -12.17
N TYR A 52 24.02 23.20 -12.31
CA TYR A 52 24.00 23.96 -13.57
C TYR A 52 25.28 23.78 -14.41
N ASP A 53 26.39 23.37 -13.81
CA ASP A 53 27.64 23.13 -14.53
C ASP A 53 27.60 21.79 -15.28
N HIS A 54 27.22 21.84 -16.54
CA HIS A 54 27.14 20.68 -17.41
C HIS A 54 28.51 20.13 -17.82
N GLU A 55 29.55 20.97 -17.89
CA GLU A 55 30.87 20.57 -18.35
C GLU A 55 31.64 19.88 -17.22
N GLY A 56 31.63 20.48 -16.02
CA GLY A 56 32.18 19.86 -14.81
C GLY A 56 31.49 18.54 -14.47
N LEU A 57 30.16 18.45 -14.66
CA LEU A 57 29.43 17.20 -14.44
C LEU A 57 29.83 16.10 -15.43
N CYS A 58 30.00 16.43 -16.72
CA CYS A 58 30.49 15.47 -17.72
C CYS A 58 31.89 14.97 -17.38
N ASN A 59 32.82 15.87 -17.05
CA ASN A 59 34.19 15.50 -16.70
C ASN A 59 34.21 14.60 -15.45
N LEU A 60 33.42 14.92 -14.42
CA LEU A 60 33.28 14.08 -13.23
C LEU A 60 32.69 12.69 -13.55
N ALA A 61 31.72 12.62 -14.46
CA ALA A 61 31.03 11.38 -14.85
C ALA A 61 31.84 10.48 -15.80
N PHE A 62 32.83 11.02 -16.51
CA PHE A 62 33.65 10.24 -17.46
C PHE A 62 35.10 10.06 -17.04
N ASP A 63 35.71 11.03 -16.35
CA ASP A 63 37.13 10.97 -15.99
C ASP A 63 37.33 10.44 -14.56
N ASN A 64 36.61 11.01 -13.59
CA ASN A 64 36.81 10.69 -12.17
C ASN A 64 36.11 9.40 -11.69
N THR A 65 35.24 8.82 -12.51
CA THR A 65 34.49 7.59 -12.18
C THR A 65 35.02 6.37 -12.93
N GLN A 66 36.25 6.42 -13.45
CA GLN A 66 36.92 5.28 -14.05
C GLN A 66 37.73 4.47 -13.02
N PRO A 67 37.74 3.12 -13.12
CA PRO A 67 36.93 2.31 -14.02
C PRO A 67 35.48 2.19 -13.54
N PHE A 68 34.53 2.37 -14.44
CA PHE A 68 33.11 2.17 -14.15
C PHE A 68 32.68 0.77 -14.58
N PRO A 69 31.71 0.14 -13.88
CA PRO A 69 31.20 -1.17 -14.25
C PRO A 69 30.80 -1.26 -15.73
N SER A 70 31.19 -2.36 -16.35
CA SER A 70 30.81 -2.69 -17.71
C SER A 70 29.30 -2.94 -17.82
N ARG A 71 28.78 -2.89 -19.04
CA ARG A 71 27.35 -3.13 -19.30
C ARG A 71 26.91 -4.51 -18.81
N SER A 72 27.73 -5.54 -19.03
CA SER A 72 27.45 -6.92 -18.60
C SER A 72 27.40 -7.05 -17.08
N GLU A 73 28.24 -6.32 -16.34
CA GLU A 73 28.19 -6.31 -14.87
C GLU A 73 26.92 -5.67 -14.32
N ILE A 74 26.48 -4.57 -14.93
CA ILE A 74 25.22 -3.89 -14.56
C ILE A 74 24.03 -4.82 -14.83
N GLU A 75 23.98 -5.43 -16.03
CA GLU A 75 22.94 -6.40 -16.39
C GLU A 75 22.93 -7.60 -15.45
N ARG A 76 24.11 -8.11 -15.06
CA ARG A 76 24.25 -9.19 -14.08
C ARG A 76 23.68 -8.80 -12.71
N LYS A 77 23.99 -7.59 -12.21
CA LYS A 77 23.46 -7.09 -10.93
C LYS A 77 21.94 -6.91 -10.98
N GLN A 78 21.41 -6.38 -12.09
CA GLN A 78 19.97 -6.23 -12.30
C GLN A 78 19.25 -7.59 -12.32
N LYS A 79 19.78 -8.55 -13.08
CA LYS A 79 19.22 -9.91 -13.14
C LYS A 79 19.20 -10.57 -11.77
N TRP A 80 20.32 -10.53 -11.06
CA TRP A 80 20.42 -11.08 -9.70
C TRP A 80 19.39 -10.46 -8.75
N TYR A 81 19.23 -9.14 -8.78
CA TYR A 81 18.26 -8.45 -7.93
C TYR A 81 16.81 -8.80 -8.29
N LEU A 82 16.48 -8.92 -9.58
CA LEU A 82 15.16 -9.37 -10.03
C LEU A 82 14.85 -10.79 -9.56
N ASP A 83 15.83 -11.69 -9.64
CA ASP A 83 15.67 -13.07 -9.17
C ASP A 83 15.44 -13.12 -7.66
N LEU A 84 16.19 -12.32 -6.88
CA LEU A 84 15.97 -12.15 -5.44
C LEU A 84 14.56 -11.62 -5.12
N LEU A 85 14.08 -10.62 -5.87
CA LEU A 85 12.73 -10.07 -5.68
C LEU A 85 11.65 -11.11 -6.00
N ARG A 86 11.83 -11.88 -7.08
CA ARG A 86 10.92 -12.97 -7.46
C ARG A 86 10.86 -14.04 -6.38
N GLU A 87 12.00 -14.43 -5.82
CA GLU A 87 12.06 -15.39 -4.71
C GLU A 87 11.32 -14.87 -3.47
N ARG A 88 11.59 -13.63 -3.06
CA ARG A 88 10.91 -12.99 -1.92
C ARG A 88 9.40 -12.90 -2.13
N LEU A 89 8.97 -12.58 -3.35
CA LEU A 89 7.57 -12.51 -3.73
C LEU A 89 6.91 -13.91 -3.72
N SER A 90 7.60 -14.92 -4.26
CA SER A 90 7.16 -16.32 -4.23
C SER A 90 6.97 -16.81 -2.80
N ARG A 91 7.95 -16.57 -1.92
CA ARG A 91 7.86 -16.92 -0.50
C ARG A 91 6.68 -16.25 0.19
N LYS A 92 6.44 -14.96 -0.07
CA LYS A 92 5.25 -14.25 0.46
C LYS A 92 3.95 -14.87 -0.04
N LYS A 93 3.88 -15.26 -1.33
CA LYS A 93 2.71 -15.96 -1.89
C LYS A 93 2.49 -17.32 -1.25
N GLN A 94 3.54 -18.12 -1.08
CA GLN A 94 3.47 -19.43 -0.41
C GLN A 94 2.96 -19.31 1.02
N LEU A 95 3.48 -18.35 1.79
CA LEU A 95 2.98 -18.07 3.14
C LEU A 95 1.49 -17.71 3.11
N ARG A 96 1.05 -16.82 2.20
CA ARG A 96 -0.37 -16.49 2.04
C ARG A 96 -1.22 -17.72 1.71
N HIS A 97 -0.78 -18.58 0.80
CA HIS A 97 -1.50 -19.81 0.46
C HIS A 97 -1.57 -20.78 1.64
N ALA A 98 -0.49 -20.95 2.40
CA ALA A 98 -0.49 -21.78 3.60
C ALA A 98 -1.47 -21.24 4.65
N PHE A 99 -1.47 -19.93 4.92
CA PHE A 99 -2.44 -19.30 5.82
C PHE A 99 -3.88 -19.44 5.32
N ALA A 100 -4.13 -19.22 4.02
CA ALA A 100 -5.45 -19.41 3.43
C ALA A 100 -5.93 -20.86 3.54
N SER A 101 -5.06 -21.86 3.30
CA SER A 101 -5.43 -23.27 3.46
C SER A 101 -5.77 -23.65 4.90
N ILE A 102 -5.14 -23.02 5.89
CA ILE A 102 -5.46 -23.23 7.31
C ILE A 102 -6.85 -22.66 7.64
N THR A 103 -7.21 -21.51 7.06
CA THR A 103 -8.53 -20.87 7.26
C THR A 103 -9.65 -21.56 6.48
N VAL A 104 -9.40 -22.01 5.25
CA VAL A 104 -10.40 -22.67 4.38
C VAL A 104 -10.67 -24.13 4.80
N GLY A 105 -9.79 -24.74 5.59
CA GLY A 105 -9.85 -26.16 5.95
C GLY A 105 -10.95 -26.62 6.92
N LYS A 106 -11.93 -25.80 7.32
CA LYS A 106 -12.95 -26.23 8.30
C LYS A 106 -14.42 -25.97 7.96
N SER A 107 -14.75 -25.19 6.95
CA SER A 107 -16.14 -25.05 6.50
C SER A 107 -16.15 -24.51 5.08
N GLY A 108 -16.88 -25.15 4.16
CA GLY A 108 -17.20 -24.58 2.85
C GLY A 108 -18.07 -23.31 2.90
N TYR A 109 -18.12 -22.65 4.06
CA TYR A 109 -18.83 -21.43 4.35
C TYR A 109 -17.80 -20.33 4.66
N PRO A 110 -17.99 -19.12 4.13
CA PRO A 110 -17.12 -17.99 4.45
C PRO A 110 -17.12 -17.74 5.96
N THR A 111 -15.94 -17.47 6.52
CA THR A 111 -15.80 -17.20 7.95
C THR A 111 -16.56 -15.92 8.29
N ILE A 112 -17.43 -15.98 9.30
CA ILE A 112 -18.09 -14.79 9.83
C ILE A 112 -17.05 -13.98 10.59
N GLU A 113 -16.86 -12.74 10.16
CA GLU A 113 -15.84 -11.84 10.69
C GLU A 113 -16.41 -10.86 11.70
N LEU A 114 -17.63 -10.39 11.44
CA LEU A 114 -18.31 -9.42 12.29
C LEU A 114 -19.82 -9.55 12.13
N VAL A 115 -20.54 -9.29 13.22
CA VAL A 115 -21.98 -9.01 13.21
C VAL A 115 -22.20 -7.59 13.75
N ALA A 116 -22.94 -6.77 13.02
CA ALA A 116 -23.30 -5.42 13.40
C ALA A 116 -24.84 -5.33 13.48
N PHE A 117 -25.38 -5.05 14.66
CA PHE A 117 -26.80 -4.88 14.85
C PHE A 117 -27.20 -3.42 14.65
N SER A 118 -28.40 -3.21 14.09
CA SER A 118 -29.00 -1.89 14.01
C SER A 118 -29.48 -1.47 15.41
N THR A 119 -29.26 -0.21 15.76
CA THR A 119 -29.80 0.38 16.99
C THR A 119 -31.23 0.88 16.82
N GLU A 120 -31.71 1.09 15.58
CA GLU A 120 -33.04 1.65 15.29
C GLU A 120 -34.14 0.59 15.22
N GLN A 121 -33.81 -0.60 14.71
CA GLN A 121 -34.77 -1.66 14.43
C GLN A 121 -34.35 -2.92 15.16
N GLU A 122 -35.07 -3.23 16.24
CA GLU A 122 -34.88 -4.48 16.98
C GLU A 122 -34.96 -5.69 16.04
N GLY A 123 -34.02 -6.60 16.19
CA GLY A 123 -33.93 -7.81 15.37
C GLY A 123 -33.29 -7.61 14.00
N SER A 124 -32.97 -6.40 13.55
CA SER A 124 -32.26 -6.18 12.28
C SER A 124 -30.74 -6.00 12.49
N GLY A 125 -29.95 -6.53 11.56
CA GLY A 125 -28.49 -6.42 11.59
C GLY A 125 -27.84 -6.85 10.29
N PHE A 126 -26.52 -6.82 10.27
CA PHE A 126 -25.70 -7.23 9.14
C PHE A 126 -24.58 -8.15 9.60
N VAL A 127 -24.31 -9.18 8.83
CA VAL A 127 -23.21 -10.12 9.02
C VAL A 127 -22.19 -9.89 7.91
N CYS A 128 -20.98 -9.55 8.31
CA CYS A 128 -19.83 -9.48 7.42
C CYS A 128 -19.12 -10.82 7.46
N ALA A 129 -18.99 -11.47 6.30
CA ALA A 129 -18.28 -12.73 6.17
C ALA A 129 -17.33 -12.67 4.98
N GLY A 130 -16.21 -13.38 5.06
CA GLY A 130 -15.23 -13.36 4.00
C GLY A 130 -13.88 -13.91 4.41
N ASP A 131 -12.94 -13.81 3.49
CA ASP A 131 -11.54 -14.14 3.67
C ASP A 131 -10.66 -12.99 3.14
N GLN A 132 -9.34 -13.20 3.11
CA GLN A 132 -8.39 -12.19 2.64
C GLN A 132 -8.58 -11.78 1.17
N SER A 133 -9.34 -12.54 0.38
CA SER A 133 -9.57 -12.32 -1.06
C SER A 133 -10.98 -11.83 -1.38
N THR A 134 -11.97 -12.14 -0.55
CA THR A 134 -13.37 -11.79 -0.81
C THR A 134 -14.11 -11.45 0.47
N GLY A 135 -14.89 -10.37 0.45
CA GLY A 135 -15.78 -9.96 1.51
C GLY A 135 -17.21 -9.85 1.02
N PHE A 136 -18.17 -10.26 1.85
CA PHE A 136 -19.59 -10.17 1.57
C PHE A 136 -20.34 -9.63 2.80
N ILE A 137 -21.43 -8.93 2.55
CA ILE A 137 -22.36 -8.47 3.58
C ILE A 137 -23.68 -9.21 3.42
N MET A 138 -24.22 -9.71 4.50
CA MET A 138 -25.55 -10.33 4.57
C MET A 138 -26.41 -9.53 5.53
N ARG A 139 -27.66 -9.25 5.16
CA ARG A 139 -28.67 -8.69 6.05
C ARG A 139 -29.26 -9.82 6.89
N LEU A 140 -29.35 -9.59 8.20
CA LEU A 140 -29.96 -10.47 9.19
C LEU A 140 -31.22 -9.78 9.72
N ASN A 141 -32.36 -10.47 9.67
CA ASN A 141 -33.60 -10.04 10.32
C ASN A 141 -34.10 -11.16 11.23
N LEU A 142 -34.34 -10.82 12.49
CA LEU A 142 -34.88 -11.68 13.53
C LEU A 142 -36.32 -11.26 13.78
N ALA A 143 -37.27 -12.13 13.48
CA ALA A 143 -38.70 -11.88 13.74
C ALA A 143 -39.29 -13.13 14.41
N ASP A 144 -39.91 -12.96 15.58
CA ASP A 144 -40.69 -13.97 16.33
C ASP A 144 -40.23 -15.43 16.15
N GLY A 145 -38.97 -15.71 16.50
CA GLY A 145 -38.39 -17.06 16.50
C GLY A 145 -37.81 -17.54 15.16
N ALA A 146 -37.96 -16.78 14.08
CA ALA A 146 -37.33 -17.03 12.79
C ALA A 146 -36.17 -16.05 12.53
N SER A 147 -35.06 -16.56 11.98
CA SER A 147 -33.95 -15.75 11.49
C SER A 147 -33.88 -15.85 9.98
N ILE A 148 -34.01 -14.70 9.30
CA ILE A 148 -33.89 -14.59 7.85
C ILE A 148 -32.56 -13.93 7.54
N MET A 149 -31.72 -14.61 6.77
CA MET A 149 -30.45 -14.08 6.30
C MET A 149 -30.49 -13.93 4.79
N GLN A 150 -30.24 -12.72 4.30
CA GLN A 150 -30.22 -12.39 2.88
C GLN A 150 -28.85 -11.83 2.49
N LYS A 151 -28.17 -12.46 1.52
CA LYS A 151 -26.92 -11.93 0.97
C LYS A 151 -27.20 -10.68 0.15
N LEU A 152 -26.43 -9.61 0.38
CA LEU A 152 -26.46 -8.41 -0.45
C LEU A 152 -25.62 -8.64 -1.72
N GLU A 153 -25.98 -7.98 -2.81
CA GLU A 153 -25.27 -8.10 -4.11
C GLU A 153 -23.88 -7.44 -4.12
N MET A 154 -23.47 -6.82 -3.00
CA MET A 154 -22.16 -6.21 -2.85
C MET A 154 -21.10 -7.26 -2.53
N GLN A 155 -20.00 -7.24 -3.28
CA GLN A 155 -18.81 -8.03 -3.03
C GLN A 155 -17.60 -7.10 -2.96
N PHE A 156 -16.71 -7.39 -2.02
CA PHE A 156 -15.46 -6.66 -1.82
C PHE A 156 -14.26 -7.55 -2.15
N ASP A 157 -13.20 -6.97 -2.70
CA ASP A 157 -11.94 -7.67 -3.02
C ASP A 157 -11.04 -7.88 -1.80
N CYS A 158 -11.58 -7.67 -0.60
CA CYS A 158 -10.90 -7.92 0.66
C CYS A 158 -11.89 -8.26 1.77
N LYS A 159 -11.33 -8.78 2.86
CA LYS A 159 -12.03 -8.95 4.13
C LYS A 159 -12.50 -7.61 4.70
N ILE A 160 -13.74 -7.58 5.17
CA ILE A 160 -14.29 -6.46 5.94
C ILE A 160 -13.71 -6.52 7.35
N LEU A 161 -13.08 -5.44 7.81
CA LEU A 161 -12.45 -5.38 9.13
C LEU A 161 -13.41 -4.92 10.21
N SER A 162 -14.22 -3.92 9.90
CA SER A 162 -15.19 -3.36 10.83
C SER A 162 -16.36 -2.76 10.09
N MET A 163 -17.54 -2.77 10.70
CA MET A 163 -18.74 -2.17 10.19
C MET A 163 -19.52 -1.56 11.35
N VAL A 164 -20.07 -0.37 11.12
CA VAL A 164 -21.01 0.25 12.05
C VAL A 164 -22.16 0.89 11.27
N ILE A 165 -23.34 0.87 11.86
CA ILE A 165 -24.56 1.38 11.26
C ILE A 165 -24.90 2.69 11.96
N ARG A 166 -25.15 3.73 11.15
CA ARG A 166 -25.62 5.03 11.59
C ARG A 166 -27.15 5.07 11.54
N GLU A 167 -27.74 5.88 12.41
CA GLU A 167 -29.14 6.28 12.33
C GLU A 167 -29.44 6.79 10.90
N ASN A 168 -30.53 6.33 10.27
CA ASN A 168 -30.90 6.55 8.86
C ASN A 168 -30.28 5.56 7.83
N GLN A 169 -29.99 4.31 8.22
CA GLN A 169 -29.61 3.20 7.31
C GLN A 169 -28.28 3.34 6.56
N ILE A 170 -27.42 4.29 6.93
CA ILE A 170 -26.07 4.40 6.36
C ILE A 170 -25.14 3.50 7.15
N ALA A 171 -24.40 2.63 6.46
CA ALA A 171 -23.37 1.80 7.09
C ALA A 171 -21.97 2.29 6.70
N TYR A 172 -21.13 2.49 7.71
CA TYR A 172 -19.70 2.68 7.52
C TYR A 172 -19.00 1.33 7.56
N VAL A 173 -18.22 1.04 6.52
CA VAL A 173 -17.50 -0.22 6.38
C VAL A 173 -16.02 0.10 6.22
N SER A 174 -15.20 -0.50 7.07
CA SER A 174 -13.74 -0.42 6.96
C SER A 174 -13.22 -1.57 6.10
N LEU A 175 -12.51 -1.19 5.04
CA LEU A 175 -11.92 -2.08 4.04
C LEU A 175 -10.41 -1.80 3.96
N LEU A 176 -9.62 -2.83 3.69
CA LEU A 176 -8.19 -2.67 3.36
C LEU A 176 -7.99 -2.17 1.93
N SER A 177 -8.89 -2.57 1.03
CA SER A 177 -8.86 -2.23 -0.39
C SER A 177 -10.23 -2.51 -1.00
N GLY A 178 -10.76 -1.60 -1.80
CA GLY A 178 -12.00 -1.86 -2.52
C GLY A 178 -12.43 -0.68 -3.38
N THR A 179 -13.07 -0.98 -4.50
CA THR A 179 -13.80 0.00 -5.30
C THR A 179 -15.17 0.19 -4.70
N ILE A 180 -15.41 1.36 -4.09
CA ILE A 180 -16.71 1.73 -3.52
C ILE A 180 -17.19 3.07 -4.11
N LEU A 181 -18.50 3.29 -4.04
CA LEU A 181 -19.17 4.48 -4.58
C LEU A 181 -18.73 5.78 -3.89
N TRP A 182 -18.32 5.71 -2.63
CA TRP A 182 -17.86 6.85 -1.84
C TRP A 182 -16.84 6.40 -0.78
N GLU A 183 -15.74 7.14 -0.62
CA GLU A 183 -14.68 6.83 0.34
C GLU A 183 -14.45 7.98 1.32
N LEU A 184 -14.21 7.64 2.59
CA LEU A 184 -13.71 8.57 3.61
C LEU A 184 -12.22 8.32 3.82
N LYS A 185 -11.39 9.33 3.53
CA LYS A 185 -9.94 9.20 3.67
C LYS A 185 -9.51 9.42 5.13
N VAL A 186 -9.07 8.35 5.75
CA VAL A 186 -8.39 8.35 7.05
C VAL A 186 -6.88 8.11 6.89
N PRO A 187 -6.03 8.54 7.84
CA PRO A 187 -4.57 8.40 7.74
C PRO A 187 -4.05 6.96 7.61
N ASP A 188 -4.81 6.00 8.14
CA ASP A 188 -4.48 4.57 8.12
C ASP A 188 -5.78 3.74 8.21
N CYS A 189 -5.68 2.43 8.06
CA CYS A 189 -6.83 1.54 8.04
C CYS A 189 -7.54 1.50 9.40
N ALA A 190 -8.87 1.66 9.41
CA ALA A 190 -9.67 1.59 10.63
C ALA A 190 -9.89 0.12 11.04
N LEU A 191 -9.25 -0.32 12.12
CA LEU A 191 -9.40 -1.68 12.65
C LEU A 191 -10.74 -1.85 13.37
N LYS A 192 -11.27 -0.79 13.97
CA LYS A 192 -12.56 -0.79 14.65
C LYS A 192 -13.28 0.53 14.41
N LEU A 193 -14.54 0.44 14.00
CA LEU A 193 -15.47 1.55 13.92
C LEU A 193 -16.46 1.47 15.08
N LEU A 194 -16.83 2.64 15.61
CA LEU A 194 -17.82 2.77 16.66
C LEU A 194 -18.59 4.06 16.43
N TYR A 195 -19.91 3.99 16.47
CA TYR A 195 -20.79 5.14 16.30
C TYR A 195 -21.53 5.35 17.60
N HIS A 196 -21.42 6.55 18.16
CA HIS A 196 -22.05 6.90 19.43
C HIS A 196 -22.35 8.39 19.45
N ASP A 197 -23.58 8.75 19.86
CA ASP A 197 -24.04 10.13 20.03
C ASP A 197 -23.77 11.05 18.82
N GLY A 198 -24.03 10.56 17.60
CA GLY A 198 -23.84 11.33 16.38
C GLY A 198 -22.41 11.31 15.83
N ILE A 199 -21.46 10.74 16.56
CA ILE A 199 -20.03 10.81 16.25
C ILE A 199 -19.51 9.43 15.82
N LEU A 200 -18.73 9.39 14.74
CA LEU A 200 -18.05 8.18 14.27
C LEU A 200 -16.60 8.16 14.79
N TYR A 201 -16.28 7.16 15.57
CA TYR A 201 -14.94 6.87 16.07
C TYR A 201 -14.30 5.77 15.23
N ALA A 202 -13.05 5.99 14.79
CA ALA A 202 -12.25 5.05 14.04
C ALA A 202 -10.93 4.79 14.75
N ALA A 203 -10.75 3.59 15.29
CA ALA A 203 -9.48 3.15 15.86
C ALA A 203 -8.59 2.62 14.72
N LEU A 204 -7.50 3.33 14.43
CA LEU A 204 -6.65 3.06 13.29
C LEU A 204 -5.50 2.10 13.62
N ALA A 205 -4.97 1.44 12.60
CA ALA A 205 -3.86 0.48 12.75
C ALA A 205 -2.55 1.12 13.26
N ASN A 206 -2.34 2.41 13.01
CA ASN A 206 -1.23 3.20 13.55
C ASN A 206 -1.36 3.55 15.05
N GLY A 207 -2.44 3.13 15.71
CA GLY A 207 -2.69 3.40 17.14
C GLY A 207 -3.38 4.73 17.43
N ILE A 208 -3.79 5.48 16.41
CA ILE A 208 -4.53 6.74 16.56
C ILE A 208 -6.03 6.47 16.59
N LEU A 209 -6.75 7.11 17.50
CA LEU A 209 -8.21 7.19 17.48
C LEU A 209 -8.61 8.45 16.71
N THR A 210 -9.27 8.27 15.56
CA THR A 210 -9.79 9.38 14.75
C THR A 210 -11.26 9.58 15.04
N ILE A 211 -11.67 10.83 15.20
CA ILE A 211 -13.05 11.24 15.42
C ILE A 211 -13.53 11.90 14.13
N ILE A 212 -14.67 11.43 13.63
CA ILE A 212 -15.28 11.90 12.40
C ILE A 212 -16.67 12.43 12.77
N GLU A 213 -16.84 13.74 12.61
CA GLU A 213 -18.10 14.48 12.80
C GLU A 213 -18.90 14.56 11.50
#